data_AF-A0A7Y0TM22-F1
#
_entry.id   AF-A0A7Y0TM22-F1
#
_cell.length_a   1.000
_cell.length_b   1.000
_cell.length_c   1.000
_cell.angle_alpha   90.00
_cell.angle_beta   90.00
_cell.angle_gamma   90.00
#
_symmetry.space_group_name_H-M   'P 1'
#
loop_
_entity.id
_entity.type
_entity.pdbx_description
1 polymer ?
#
loop_
_entity_poly.entity_id
_entity_poly.type
_entity_poly.pdbx_seq_one_letter_code
_entity_poly.pdbx_strand_id
1 'polypeptide(L)'
;MLVWITNDKTVAPGGGHNFGYGTQDRHSQVSVSAIVTNPIVAKWIFVAEVAELLMSYQNYIQHKKETDQGYWNSGNSMGKALSLYLAELLYPGIDDGISAWLNDRSISVQTSSGIVHERVNWISATDGYDSHAVSYGCGLLFLYWLVTVKHFAIEDIIAHSWNTFAQLYQNLTGGLDGWQQFHDAVNILYPVSATPNFVWNGSNNIFLLKALPKSHLTK
;
A
#
# COMPACT_ATOMS: atom_id res chain seq x y z
N MET A 1 20.26 15.87 -2.30
CA MET A 1 19.57 15.52 -1.05
C MET A 1 20.61 14.96 -0.09
N LEU A 2 20.69 15.48 1.14
CA LEU A 2 21.50 14.89 2.21
C LEU A 2 20.52 14.16 3.13
N VAL A 3 20.76 12.86 3.36
CA VAL A 3 19.89 12.02 4.22
C VAL A 3 20.69 11.57 5.43
N TRP A 4 20.17 11.89 6.61
CA TRP A 4 20.69 11.39 7.87
C TRP A 4 20.00 10.07 8.18
N ILE A 5 20.79 9.01 8.33
CA ILE A 5 20.29 7.72 8.79
C ILE A 5 20.61 7.64 10.26
N THR A 6 19.60 7.66 11.11
CA THR A 6 19.76 7.52 12.55
C THR A 6 19.19 6.19 13.03
N ASN A 7 19.70 5.76 14.18
CA ASN A 7 19.16 4.63 14.92
C ASN A 7 18.93 5.13 16.34
N ASP A 8 17.71 5.59 16.60
CA ASP A 8 17.36 6.24 17.87
C ASP A 8 16.64 5.25 18.79
N LYS A 9 16.94 5.36 20.10
CA LYS A 9 16.23 4.57 21.14
C LYS A 9 14.77 5.01 21.33
N THR A 10 14.40 6.16 20.80
CA THR A 10 13.10 6.80 20.95
C THR A 10 12.52 7.09 19.57
N VAL A 11 11.97 6.08 18.92
CA VAL A 11 11.12 6.27 17.73
C VAL A 11 9.70 5.89 18.10
N ALA A 12 8.74 6.54 17.47
CA ALA A 12 7.30 6.35 17.68
C ALA A 12 6.88 4.86 17.52
N PRO A 13 5.68 4.45 17.99
CA PRO A 13 5.25 3.05 18.08
C PRO A 13 5.33 2.18 16.81
N GLY A 14 5.56 2.77 15.62
CA GLY A 14 5.63 2.10 14.32
C GLY A 14 7.00 1.54 13.92
N GLY A 15 8.04 1.68 14.75
CA GLY A 15 9.35 1.06 14.51
C GLY A 15 10.27 1.80 13.52
N GLY A 16 9.76 2.77 12.76
CA GLY A 16 10.51 3.70 11.91
C GLY A 16 9.84 5.08 11.86
N HIS A 17 10.57 6.08 11.38
CA HIS A 17 10.03 7.40 11.07
C HIS A 17 10.94 8.14 10.09
N ASN A 18 10.34 8.94 9.20
CA ASN A 18 11.03 9.88 8.33
C ASN A 18 10.48 11.30 8.48
N PHE A 19 11.32 12.31 8.30
CA PHE A 19 10.94 13.72 8.38
C PHE A 19 10.65 14.35 7.02
N GLY A 20 10.39 13.53 6.00
CA GLY A 20 10.18 14.00 4.64
C GLY A 20 11.36 14.78 4.04
N TYR A 21 11.06 15.62 3.07
CA TYR A 21 12.01 16.47 2.38
C TYR A 21 12.22 17.79 3.12
N GLY A 22 13.40 17.95 3.75
CA GLY A 22 13.76 19.17 4.47
C GLY A 22 14.26 20.28 3.54
N THR A 23 13.56 21.42 3.51
CA THR A 23 14.00 22.64 2.79
C THR A 23 14.84 23.58 3.66
N GLN A 24 14.65 23.56 4.98
CA GLN A 24 15.51 24.26 5.94
C GLN A 24 16.55 23.28 6.50
N ASP A 25 17.78 23.77 6.65
CA ASP A 25 18.93 23.06 7.21
C ASP A 25 19.39 21.76 6.51
N ARG A 26 18.81 21.39 5.36
CA ARG A 26 19.21 20.25 4.49
C ARG A 26 19.11 18.85 5.14
N HIS A 27 18.33 18.67 6.20
CA HIS A 27 18.29 17.39 6.91
C HIS A 27 16.98 16.64 6.62
N SER A 28 16.95 15.90 5.50
CA SER A 28 16.04 14.75 5.43
C SER A 28 16.58 13.66 6.35
N GLN A 29 15.72 12.99 7.09
CA GLN A 29 16.15 11.97 8.05
C GLN A 29 15.24 10.75 7.95
N VAL A 30 15.87 9.58 8.03
CA VAL A 30 15.23 8.28 8.23
C VAL A 30 15.77 7.71 9.53
N SER A 31 14.87 7.30 10.42
CA SER A 31 15.20 6.63 11.66
C SER A 31 14.54 5.26 11.68
N VAL A 32 15.32 4.23 12.00
CA VAL A 32 14.81 2.89 12.32
C VAL A 32 15.03 2.66 13.80
N SER A 33 13.99 2.21 14.48
CA SER A 33 14.01 2.06 15.93
C SER A 33 14.98 0.98 16.39
N ALA A 34 15.78 1.33 17.40
CA ALA A 34 16.69 0.39 18.06
C ALA A 34 15.96 -0.78 18.74
N ILE A 35 14.64 -0.66 18.99
CA ILE A 35 13.82 -1.73 19.56
C ILE A 35 13.54 -2.85 18.56
N VAL A 36 13.72 -2.60 17.25
CA VAL A 36 13.55 -3.60 16.21
C VAL A 36 14.75 -4.54 16.23
N THR A 37 14.60 -5.66 16.93
CA THR A 37 15.67 -6.64 17.11
C THR A 37 15.86 -7.57 15.92
N ASN A 38 14.83 -7.73 15.09
CA ASN A 38 14.92 -8.53 13.87
C ASN A 38 15.56 -7.69 12.73
N PRO A 39 16.76 -8.07 12.24
CA PRO A 39 17.45 -7.29 11.21
C PRO A 39 16.74 -7.29 9.85
N ILE A 40 15.88 -8.27 9.56
CA ILE A 40 15.05 -8.27 8.33
C ILE A 40 13.98 -7.21 8.44
N VAL A 41 13.27 -7.15 9.58
CA VAL A 41 12.26 -6.13 9.85
C VAL A 41 12.90 -4.74 9.82
N ALA A 42 14.08 -4.55 10.41
CA ALA A 42 14.79 -3.27 10.38
C ALA A 42 15.09 -2.80 8.94
N LYS A 43 15.51 -3.70 8.06
CA LYS A 43 15.76 -3.39 6.64
C LYS A 43 14.47 -3.11 5.87
N TRP A 44 13.40 -3.85 6.15
CA TRP A 44 12.08 -3.62 5.57
C TRP A 44 11.56 -2.21 5.93
N ILE A 45 11.61 -1.84 7.21
CA ILE A 45 11.26 -0.49 7.69
C ILE A 45 12.12 0.54 6.98
N PHE A 46 13.45 0.35 6.94
CA PHE A 46 14.35 1.29 6.27
C PHE A 46 13.95 1.58 4.81
N VAL A 47 13.60 0.54 4.05
CA VAL A 47 13.16 0.69 2.65
C VAL A 47 11.85 1.46 2.56
N ALA A 48 10.87 1.14 3.41
CA ALA A 48 9.59 1.85 3.44
C ALA A 48 9.78 3.34 3.76
N GLU A 49 10.56 3.66 4.80
CA GLU A 49 10.82 5.05 5.21
C GLU A 49 11.60 5.85 4.15
N VAL A 50 12.55 5.21 3.45
CA VAL A 50 13.25 5.85 2.32
C VAL A 50 12.28 6.11 1.16
N ALA A 51 11.37 5.19 0.86
CA ALA A 51 10.36 5.40 -0.17
C ALA A 51 9.45 6.59 0.17
N GLU A 52 8.98 6.68 1.42
CA GLU A 52 8.14 7.78 1.92
C GLU A 52 8.86 9.14 1.83
N LEU A 53 10.15 9.19 2.19
CA LEU A 53 10.99 10.38 2.04
C LEU A 53 11.09 10.82 0.57
N LEU A 54 11.27 9.87 -0.36
CA LEU A 54 11.33 10.15 -1.79
C LEU A 54 9.98 10.62 -2.35
N MET A 55 8.85 10.12 -1.83
CA MET A 55 7.51 10.62 -2.18
C MET A 55 7.36 12.09 -1.75
N SER A 56 7.75 12.44 -0.52
CA SER A 56 7.75 13.83 -0.06
C SER A 56 8.62 14.72 -0.97
N TYR A 57 9.81 14.25 -1.35
CA TYR A 57 10.67 14.98 -2.29
C TYR A 57 10.00 15.18 -3.66
N GLN A 58 9.36 14.15 -4.21
CA GLN A 58 8.63 14.24 -5.48
C GLN A 58 7.51 15.29 -5.41
N ASN A 59 6.70 15.25 -4.35
CA ASN A 59 5.62 16.22 -4.12
C ASN A 59 6.16 17.64 -4.03
N TYR A 60 7.28 17.84 -3.31
CA TYR A 60 7.93 19.13 -3.23
C TYR A 60 8.41 19.63 -4.60
N ILE A 61 9.05 18.78 -5.41
CA ILE A 61 9.55 19.20 -6.72
C ILE A 61 8.42 19.62 -7.66
N GLN A 62 7.31 18.89 -7.63
CA GLN A 62 6.13 19.12 -8.47
C GLN A 62 5.29 20.32 -8.02
N HIS A 63 5.13 20.53 -6.71
CA HIS A 63 4.23 21.56 -6.17
C HIS A 63 4.92 22.74 -5.48
N LYS A 64 6.26 22.68 -5.32
CA LYS A 64 7.06 23.62 -4.51
C LYS A 64 6.62 23.71 -3.05
N LYS A 65 5.86 22.72 -2.57
CA LYS A 65 5.41 22.53 -1.19
C LYS A 65 5.06 21.07 -0.98
N GLU A 66 5.10 20.61 0.27
CA GLU A 66 4.40 19.39 0.65
C GLU A 66 2.89 19.62 0.53
N THR A 67 2.18 18.65 -0.04
CA THR A 67 0.75 18.75 -0.32
C THR A 67 0.11 17.39 -0.23
N ASP A 68 -1.11 17.35 0.32
CA ASP A 68 -1.93 16.14 0.36
C ASP A 68 -2.63 15.82 -0.96
N GLN A 69 -2.47 16.71 -1.94
CA GLN A 69 -3.06 16.60 -3.27
C GLN A 69 -1.99 16.34 -4.31
N GLY A 70 -2.28 15.41 -5.22
CA GLY A 70 -1.63 15.34 -6.53
C GLY A 70 -0.78 14.12 -6.81
N TYR A 71 -0.24 13.40 -5.82
CA TYR A 71 0.68 12.28 -6.04
C TYR A 71 0.76 11.39 -4.79
N TRP A 72 1.70 10.45 -4.74
CA TRP A 72 1.96 9.61 -3.57
C TRP A 72 2.28 10.46 -2.34
N ASN A 73 1.57 10.24 -1.24
CA ASN A 73 1.77 10.97 0.02
C ASN A 73 1.97 9.97 1.16
N SER A 74 3.14 10.00 1.78
CA SER A 74 3.52 9.10 2.87
C SER A 74 2.61 9.19 4.10
N GLY A 75 1.97 10.34 4.34
CA GLY A 75 1.05 10.53 5.46
C GLY A 75 -0.35 9.93 5.28
N ASN A 76 -0.61 9.27 4.14
CA ASN A 76 -1.93 8.72 3.83
C ASN A 76 -1.83 7.25 3.38
N SER A 77 -2.98 6.57 3.26
CA SER A 77 -2.98 5.14 2.97
C SER A 77 -2.42 4.77 1.59
N MET A 78 -2.47 5.68 0.61
CA MET A 78 -1.87 5.44 -0.71
C MET A 78 -0.34 5.42 -0.64
N GLY A 79 0.28 6.44 -0.04
CA GLY A 79 1.73 6.46 0.09
C GLY A 79 2.23 5.33 0.97
N LYS A 80 1.49 5.01 2.05
CA LYS A 80 1.81 3.86 2.89
C LYS A 80 1.79 2.56 2.10
N ALA A 81 0.72 2.28 1.36
CA ALA A 81 0.64 1.09 0.53
C ALA A 81 1.82 0.98 -0.47
N LEU A 82 2.22 2.09 -1.12
CA LEU A 82 3.37 2.07 -2.02
C LEU A 82 4.69 1.85 -1.28
N SER A 83 4.91 2.49 -0.12
CA SER A 83 6.14 2.32 0.64
C SER A 83 6.30 0.88 1.15
N LEU A 84 5.21 0.29 1.63
CA LEU A 84 5.17 -1.11 2.05
C LEU A 84 5.33 -2.05 0.85
N TYR A 85 4.71 -1.75 -0.30
CA TYR A 85 4.88 -2.54 -1.51
C TYR A 85 6.35 -2.62 -1.93
N LEU A 86 7.06 -1.49 -1.97
CA LEU A 86 8.48 -1.43 -2.32
C LEU A 86 9.35 -2.17 -1.30
N ALA A 87 9.02 -2.09 -0.01
CA ALA A 87 9.71 -2.84 1.03
C ALA A 87 9.48 -4.36 0.91
N GLU A 88 8.25 -4.79 0.63
CA GLU A 88 7.88 -6.21 0.44
C GLU A 88 8.51 -6.82 -0.81
N LEU A 89 8.87 -6.04 -1.84
CA LEU A 89 9.64 -6.55 -2.98
C LEU A 89 11.03 -7.07 -2.57
N LEU A 90 11.62 -6.49 -1.52
CA LEU A 90 12.96 -6.85 -1.03
C LEU A 90 12.91 -7.77 0.18
N TYR A 91 11.91 -7.59 1.05
CA TYR A 91 11.72 -8.32 2.30
C TYR A 91 10.26 -8.72 2.46
N PRO A 92 9.80 -9.77 1.76
CA PRO A 92 8.39 -10.14 1.74
C PRO A 92 7.93 -10.74 3.08
N GLY A 93 6.65 -10.51 3.41
CA GLY A 93 5.93 -11.17 4.50
C GLY A 93 6.09 -10.53 5.86
N ILE A 94 6.38 -9.24 5.90
CA ILE A 94 6.56 -8.50 7.14
C ILE A 94 5.28 -7.77 7.53
N ASP A 95 4.58 -7.16 6.57
CA ASP A 95 3.34 -6.42 6.81
C ASP A 95 2.10 -7.33 7.01
N ASP A 96 1.17 -6.90 7.86
CA ASP A 96 -0.10 -7.58 8.11
C ASP A 96 -1.32 -6.85 7.53
N GLY A 97 -1.14 -5.71 6.86
CA GLY A 97 -2.21 -4.88 6.30
C GLY A 97 -3.11 -5.62 5.31
N ILE A 98 -2.54 -6.44 4.42
CA ILE A 98 -3.34 -7.30 3.53
C ILE A 98 -4.24 -8.23 4.35
N SER A 99 -3.73 -8.79 5.44
CA SER A 99 -4.52 -9.63 6.35
C SER A 99 -5.61 -8.81 7.03
N ALA A 100 -5.29 -7.61 7.50
CA ALA A 100 -6.27 -6.71 8.13
C ALA A 100 -7.44 -6.41 7.19
N TRP A 101 -7.16 -6.06 5.93
CA TRP A 101 -8.22 -5.81 4.94
C TRP A 101 -8.98 -7.08 4.55
N LEU A 102 -8.29 -8.20 4.34
CA LEU A 102 -8.95 -9.44 3.92
C LEU A 102 -9.86 -10.04 5.02
N ASN A 103 -9.53 -9.78 6.28
CA ASN A 103 -10.29 -10.21 7.45
C ASN A 103 -11.28 -9.15 7.96
N ASP A 104 -11.36 -7.98 7.33
CA ASP A 104 -12.29 -6.95 7.79
C ASP A 104 -13.75 -7.43 7.68
N ARG A 105 -14.52 -7.09 8.72
CA ARG A 105 -15.94 -7.44 8.90
C ARG A 105 -16.79 -6.23 9.26
N SER A 106 -16.22 -5.03 9.14
CA SER A 106 -16.89 -3.75 9.46
C SER A 106 -18.15 -3.51 8.61
N ILE A 107 -18.20 -4.03 7.38
CA ILE A 107 -19.39 -4.01 6.52
C ILE A 107 -20.10 -5.37 6.61
N SER A 108 -21.35 -5.34 7.05
CA SER A 108 -22.23 -6.51 7.11
C SER A 108 -23.59 -6.20 6.49
N VAL A 109 -24.10 -7.15 5.72
CA VAL A 109 -25.37 -7.05 4.99
C VAL A 109 -26.25 -8.21 5.39
N GLN A 110 -27.48 -7.90 5.82
CA GLN A 110 -28.48 -8.92 6.09
C GLN A 110 -29.06 -9.44 4.77
N THR A 111 -28.97 -10.75 4.56
CA THR A 111 -29.59 -11.46 3.43
C THR A 111 -30.65 -12.43 3.93
N SER A 112 -31.43 -13.01 3.01
CA SER A 112 -32.37 -14.09 3.33
C SER A 112 -31.67 -15.36 3.86
N SER A 113 -30.38 -15.54 3.55
CA SER A 113 -29.55 -16.67 4.00
C SER A 113 -28.73 -16.37 5.26
N GLY A 114 -28.86 -15.18 5.85
CA GLY A 114 -28.09 -14.75 7.02
C GLY A 114 -27.26 -13.50 6.77
N ILE A 115 -26.30 -13.21 7.66
CA ILE A 115 -25.39 -12.06 7.53
C ILE A 115 -24.26 -12.44 6.58
N VAL A 116 -24.04 -11.62 5.55
CA VAL A 116 -22.85 -11.66 4.70
C VAL A 116 -21.98 -10.45 5.00
N HIS A 117 -20.67 -10.56 4.76
CA HIS A 117 -19.75 -9.44 4.90
C HIS A 117 -19.29 -8.97 3.53
N GLU A 118 -18.92 -7.70 3.43
CA GLU A 118 -18.35 -7.10 2.22
C GLU A 118 -16.96 -6.51 2.51
N ARG A 119 -16.15 -6.32 1.47
CA ARG A 119 -14.84 -5.68 1.59
C ARG A 119 -14.98 -4.18 1.41
N VAL A 120 -14.42 -3.41 2.34
CA VAL A 120 -14.39 -1.95 2.24
C VAL A 120 -13.61 -1.53 1.00
N ASN A 121 -14.18 -0.63 0.20
CA ASN A 121 -13.55 -0.05 -0.99
C ASN A 121 -12.63 1.12 -0.63
N TRP A 122 -11.37 0.83 -0.38
CA TRP A 122 -10.29 1.81 -0.23
C TRP A 122 -9.57 2.12 -1.54
N ILE A 123 -10.11 1.67 -2.68
CA ILE A 123 -9.56 2.01 -4.01
C ILE A 123 -10.15 3.32 -4.51
N SER A 124 -11.43 3.55 -4.23
CA SER A 124 -12.15 4.77 -4.62
C SER A 124 -12.01 5.92 -3.63
N ALA A 125 -11.29 5.71 -2.51
CA ALA A 125 -11.07 6.70 -1.47
C ALA A 125 -9.67 6.53 -0.89
N THR A 126 -9.06 7.63 -0.46
CA THR A 126 -7.78 7.61 0.26
C THR A 126 -8.03 8.00 1.69
N ASP A 127 -7.54 7.19 2.62
CA ASP A 127 -7.59 7.49 4.03
C ASP A 127 -6.47 8.47 4.36
N GLY A 128 -6.79 9.53 5.12
CA GLY A 128 -5.85 10.58 5.50
C GLY A 128 -4.83 10.15 6.55
N TYR A 129 -4.82 8.88 6.93
CA TYR A 129 -3.91 8.30 7.91
C TYR A 129 -3.17 7.09 7.31
N ASP A 130 -1.87 7.01 7.59
CA ASP A 130 -0.99 5.89 7.26
C ASP A 130 -1.00 4.77 8.31
N SER A 131 -1.72 4.97 9.43
CA SER A 131 -1.81 4.01 10.53
C SER A 131 -2.97 3.01 10.43
N HIS A 132 -3.87 3.18 9.46
CA HIS A 132 -5.06 2.31 9.32
C HIS A 132 -4.81 1.12 8.38
N ALA A 133 -4.47 -0.02 8.98
CA ALA A 133 -4.12 -1.26 8.28
C ALA A 133 -5.14 -1.74 7.26
N VAL A 134 -6.44 -1.59 7.54
CA VAL A 134 -7.50 -1.95 6.59
C VAL A 134 -7.43 -1.10 5.31
N SER A 135 -7.05 0.17 5.43
CA SER A 135 -6.98 1.09 4.29
C SER A 135 -5.73 0.85 3.43
N TYR A 136 -4.54 0.95 4.03
CA TYR A 136 -3.31 0.74 3.27
C TYR A 136 -3.15 -0.72 2.82
N GLY A 137 -3.73 -1.69 3.55
CA GLY A 137 -3.74 -3.09 3.18
C GLY A 137 -4.51 -3.40 1.90
N CYS A 138 -5.65 -2.73 1.69
CA CYS A 138 -6.39 -2.79 0.43
C CYS A 138 -5.55 -2.24 -0.73
N GLY A 139 -4.94 -1.08 -0.52
CA GLY A 139 -4.04 -0.44 -1.48
C GLY A 139 -2.83 -1.29 -1.83
N LEU A 140 -2.19 -1.89 -0.83
CA LEU A 140 -1.02 -2.76 -1.00
C LEU A 140 -1.37 -3.96 -1.89
N LEU A 141 -2.51 -4.61 -1.63
CA LEU A 141 -2.94 -5.72 -2.47
C LEU A 141 -3.35 -5.28 -3.89
N PHE A 142 -3.91 -4.08 -4.03
CA PHE A 142 -4.21 -3.50 -5.33
C PHE A 142 -2.94 -3.25 -6.17
N LEU A 143 -1.86 -2.77 -5.55
CA LEU A 143 -0.56 -2.61 -6.23
C LEU A 143 -0.02 -3.96 -6.72
N TYR A 144 -0.10 -5.00 -5.90
CA TYR A 144 0.23 -6.36 -6.31
C TYR A 144 -0.61 -6.81 -7.52
N TRP A 145 -1.91 -6.52 -7.53
CA TRP A 145 -2.81 -6.83 -8.64
C TRP A 145 -2.40 -6.10 -9.93
N LEU A 146 -2.12 -4.79 -9.86
CA LEU A 146 -1.66 -4.01 -11.02
C LEU A 146 -0.40 -4.59 -11.65
N VAL A 147 0.58 -4.98 -10.83
CA VAL A 147 1.86 -5.48 -11.34
C VAL A 147 1.73 -6.90 -11.88
N THR A 148 0.99 -7.78 -11.22
CA THR A 148 0.99 -9.21 -11.58
C THR A 148 -0.13 -9.66 -12.48
N VAL A 149 -1.31 -9.05 -12.36
CA VAL A 149 -2.49 -9.41 -13.14
C VAL A 149 -2.62 -8.50 -14.34
N LYS A 150 -2.43 -7.19 -14.14
CA LYS A 150 -2.52 -6.18 -15.21
C LYS A 150 -1.18 -5.91 -15.91
N HIS A 151 -0.09 -6.45 -15.39
CA HIS A 151 1.25 -6.35 -15.98
C HIS A 151 1.70 -4.90 -16.24
N PHE A 152 1.38 -4.00 -15.30
CA PHE A 152 1.94 -2.65 -15.29
C PHE A 152 3.34 -2.67 -14.69
N ALA A 153 4.25 -1.90 -15.28
CA ALA A 153 5.55 -1.65 -14.70
C ALA A 153 5.40 -0.78 -13.45
N ILE A 154 6.27 -0.96 -12.46
CA ILE A 154 6.21 -0.20 -11.21
C ILE A 154 6.47 1.29 -11.50
N GLU A 155 7.34 1.57 -12.46
CA GLU A 155 7.65 2.91 -12.94
C GLU A 155 6.40 3.62 -13.49
N ASP A 156 5.57 2.91 -14.25
CA ASP A 156 4.30 3.44 -14.76
C ASP A 156 3.33 3.73 -13.60
N ILE A 157 3.22 2.80 -12.64
CA ILE A 157 2.39 2.97 -11.44
C ILE A 157 2.82 4.22 -10.64
N ILE A 158 4.14 4.41 -10.47
CA ILE A 158 4.67 5.55 -9.74
C ILE A 158 4.38 6.86 -10.49
N ALA A 159 4.53 6.87 -11.81
CA ALA A 159 4.39 8.06 -12.66
C ALA A 159 2.93 8.53 -12.85
N HIS A 160 1.95 7.63 -12.73
CA HIS A 160 0.53 7.92 -13.04
C HIS A 160 -0.36 8.09 -11.80
N SER A 161 0.23 8.24 -10.61
CA SER A 161 -0.55 8.40 -9.37
C SER A 161 -1.35 9.71 -9.33
N TRP A 162 -2.34 9.72 -8.45
CA TRP A 162 -3.16 10.88 -8.14
C TRP A 162 -3.75 10.71 -6.73
N ASN A 163 -4.88 11.36 -6.43
CA ASN A 163 -5.49 11.37 -5.10
C ASN A 163 -6.10 10.03 -4.64
N THR A 164 -6.35 9.07 -5.54
CA THR A 164 -6.92 7.74 -5.22
C THR A 164 -6.35 6.65 -6.12
N PHE A 165 -6.40 5.39 -5.68
CA PHE A 165 -6.03 4.24 -6.52
C PHE A 165 -6.95 4.09 -7.74
N ALA A 166 -8.23 4.47 -7.63
CA ALA A 166 -9.15 4.50 -8.76
C ALA A 166 -8.69 5.49 -9.84
N GLN A 167 -8.19 6.67 -9.45
CA GLN A 167 -7.64 7.65 -10.39
C GLN A 167 -6.29 7.19 -10.95
N LEU A 168 -5.43 6.54 -10.15
CA LEU A 168 -4.23 5.87 -10.67
C LEU A 168 -4.60 4.86 -11.77
N TYR A 169 -5.59 4.00 -11.50
CA TYR A 169 -6.06 3.03 -12.48
C TYR A 169 -6.60 3.70 -13.75
N GLN A 170 -7.40 4.75 -13.58
CA GLN A 170 -7.91 5.54 -14.70
C GLN A 170 -6.78 6.16 -15.52
N ASN A 171 -5.73 6.68 -14.88
CA ASN A 171 -4.58 7.23 -15.59
C ASN A 171 -3.79 6.15 -16.35
N LEU A 172 -3.70 4.94 -15.80
CA LEU A 172 -3.00 3.81 -16.43
C LEU A 172 -3.78 3.17 -17.60
N THR A 173 -5.10 3.16 -17.54
CA THR A 173 -5.96 2.35 -18.44
C THR A 173 -6.98 3.15 -19.25
N GLY A 174 -7.34 4.35 -18.78
CA GLY A 174 -8.55 5.07 -19.20
C GLY A 174 -9.85 4.55 -18.59
N GLY A 175 -9.83 3.44 -17.85
CA GLY A 175 -11.00 2.78 -17.25
C GLY A 175 -11.41 3.36 -15.89
N LEU A 176 -12.69 3.19 -15.54
CA LEU A 176 -13.27 3.66 -14.26
C LEU A 176 -13.64 2.50 -13.32
N ASP A 177 -13.40 1.26 -13.76
CA ASP A 177 -13.85 0.02 -13.13
C ASP A 177 -12.73 -0.69 -12.34
N GLY A 178 -11.67 0.04 -11.99
CA GLY A 178 -10.51 -0.51 -11.27
C GLY A 178 -10.87 -1.23 -9.97
N TRP A 179 -11.79 -0.67 -9.17
CA TRP A 179 -12.30 -1.36 -7.97
C TRP A 179 -13.00 -2.66 -8.32
N GLN A 180 -13.91 -2.65 -9.30
CA GLN A 180 -14.69 -3.81 -9.68
C GLN A 180 -13.79 -4.95 -10.15
N GLN A 181 -12.88 -4.68 -11.10
CA GLN A 181 -11.98 -5.70 -11.63
C GLN A 181 -11.06 -6.28 -10.55
N PHE A 182 -10.51 -5.42 -9.68
CA PHE A 182 -9.67 -5.84 -8.56
C PHE A 182 -10.46 -6.70 -7.57
N HIS A 183 -11.61 -6.20 -7.12
CA HIS A 183 -12.46 -6.87 -6.16
C HIS A 183 -12.90 -8.25 -6.66
N ASP A 184 -13.26 -8.36 -7.94
CA ASP A 184 -13.61 -9.64 -8.56
C ASP A 184 -12.42 -10.60 -8.58
N ALA A 185 -11.23 -10.12 -8.95
CA ALA A 185 -10.01 -10.93 -8.91
C ALA A 185 -9.69 -11.44 -7.50
N VAL A 186 -9.84 -10.60 -6.47
CA VAL A 186 -9.68 -11.02 -5.07
C VAL A 186 -10.74 -12.06 -4.69
N ASN A 187 -12.01 -11.84 -5.03
CA ASN A 187 -13.10 -12.74 -4.64
C ASN A 187 -13.03 -14.12 -5.31
N ILE A 188 -12.48 -14.22 -6.52
CA ILE A 188 -12.21 -15.51 -7.17
C ILE A 188 -11.23 -16.34 -6.33
N LEU A 189 -10.20 -15.69 -5.77
CA LEU A 189 -9.12 -16.37 -5.06
C LEU A 189 -9.40 -16.57 -3.57
N TYR A 190 -10.10 -15.59 -2.97
CA TYR A 190 -10.40 -15.45 -1.54
C TYR A 190 -11.85 -14.97 -1.35
N PRO A 191 -12.84 -15.85 -1.60
CA PRO A 191 -14.24 -15.53 -1.42
C PRO A 191 -14.51 -15.10 0.02
N VAL A 192 -15.29 -14.03 0.21
CA VAL A 192 -15.59 -13.50 1.55
C VAL A 192 -16.22 -14.54 2.48
N SER A 193 -17.01 -15.46 1.92
CA SER A 193 -17.66 -16.56 2.64
C SER A 193 -16.71 -17.65 3.15
N ALA A 194 -15.48 -17.73 2.63
CA ALA A 194 -14.54 -18.83 2.90
C ALA A 194 -13.29 -18.41 3.68
N THR A 195 -13.07 -17.11 3.93
CA THR A 195 -11.83 -16.60 4.54
C THR A 195 -12.04 -15.90 5.88
N PRO A 196 -12.52 -16.58 6.94
CA PRO A 196 -12.24 -16.12 8.29
C PRO A 196 -10.78 -16.51 8.61
N ASN A 197 -9.93 -15.53 8.92
CA ASN A 197 -8.54 -15.71 9.38
C ASN A 197 -7.48 -15.92 8.28
N PHE A 198 -7.56 -15.16 7.19
CA PHE A 198 -6.46 -15.07 6.24
C PHE A 198 -5.20 -14.52 6.92
N VAL A 199 -4.04 -15.12 6.65
CA VAL A 199 -2.74 -14.63 7.12
C VAL A 199 -1.83 -14.46 5.91
N TRP A 200 -1.46 -13.21 5.65
CA TRP A 200 -0.38 -12.88 4.71
C TRP A 200 0.94 -13.33 5.31
N ASN A 201 1.71 -14.10 4.55
CA ASN A 201 3.02 -14.61 4.96
C ASN A 201 4.13 -14.24 3.96
N GLY A 202 3.86 -13.29 3.05
CA GLY A 202 4.78 -12.87 1.98
C GLY A 202 5.12 -13.95 0.95
N SER A 203 4.61 -15.16 1.12
CA SER A 203 4.99 -16.31 0.31
C SER A 203 4.19 -16.26 -0.99
N ASN A 204 4.79 -15.62 -1.99
CA ASN A 204 4.24 -15.33 -3.31
C ASN A 204 3.04 -14.39 -3.28
N ASN A 205 3.11 -13.32 -4.07
CA ASN A 205 1.95 -12.52 -4.41
C ASN A 205 0.76 -13.45 -4.68
N ILE A 206 -0.36 -13.23 -3.98
CA ILE A 206 -1.51 -14.13 -4.00
C ILE A 206 -2.05 -14.38 -5.42
N PHE A 207 -1.81 -13.46 -6.34
CA PHE A 207 -2.17 -13.58 -7.75
C PHE A 207 -1.20 -14.45 -8.58
N LEU A 208 0.01 -14.73 -8.07
CA LEU A 208 0.98 -15.64 -8.72
C LEU A 208 0.74 -17.11 -8.36
N LEU A 209 0.02 -17.39 -7.27
CA LEU A 209 -0.20 -18.75 -6.77
C LEU A 209 -1.39 -19.47 -7.42
N LYS A 210 -2.29 -18.74 -8.07
CA LYS A 210 -3.53 -19.27 -8.64
C LYS A 210 -3.84 -18.58 -9.97
N ALA A 211 -4.02 -19.37 -11.03
CA ALA A 211 -4.34 -18.84 -12.35
C ALA A 211 -5.71 -18.14 -12.35
N LEU A 212 -5.72 -16.83 -12.63
CA LEU A 212 -6.96 -16.08 -12.88
C LEU A 212 -7.51 -16.41 -14.28
N PRO A 213 -8.84 -16.35 -14.49
CA PRO A 213 -9.43 -16.48 -15.81
C PRO A 213 -8.92 -15.38 -16.76
N LYS A 214 -8.77 -15.71 -18.05
CA LYS A 214 -8.24 -14.77 -19.07
C LYS A 214 -8.98 -13.44 -19.16
N SER A 215 -10.27 -13.40 -18.82
CA SER A 215 -11.09 -12.18 -18.79
C SER A 215 -10.60 -11.12 -17.80
N HIS A 216 -9.77 -11.50 -16.82
CA HIS A 216 -9.24 -10.60 -15.81
C HIS A 216 -7.76 -10.21 -16.07
N LEU A 217 -7.14 -10.75 -17.12
CA LEU A 217 -5.72 -10.52 -17.47
C LEU A 217 -5.53 -9.45 -18.55
N THR A 218 -6.59 -8.98 -19.20
CA THR A 218 -6.49 -7.96 -20.25
C THR A 218 -6.27 -6.60 -19.64
N LYS A 219 -5.34 -5.80 -20.20
CA LYS A 219 -5.09 -4.40 -19.79
C LYS A 219 -6.34 -3.55 -19.94
#